data_AF-A0A5Q4BEG3-F1
#
_entry.id   AF-A0A5Q4BEG3-F1
#
_cell.length_a   1.000
_cell.length_b   1.000
_cell.length_c   1.000
_cell.angle_alpha   90.00
_cell.angle_beta   90.00
_cell.angle_gamma   90.00
#
_symmetry.space_group_name_H-M   'P 1'
#
loop_
_entity.id
_entity.type
_entity.pdbx_description
1 polymer ?
#
loop_
_entity_poly.entity_id
_entity_poly.type
_entity_poly.pdbx_seq_one_letter_code
_entity_poly.pdbx_strand_id
1 'polypeptide(L)'
;MIAVADSNNYRNVSSIIPMLKGESNWSSWIVLMGATLRANKVKKYVDSDVAEPAEGTPAHNSWEADRDVAYNLLILSCDALIDRLLNAGWQDDGNPYTLMKALEKYIPKMSENAAGALVDEFAKGNAHDHETLHDALKRVRYLRACITSICGENSDHFWAVLLLNYFKVRLPDTYRHYMNNTKPAWSDVVETIYTLAQAEEQKTGFALHRKTLPTTLTTSSSTTPAKNEDREVSSACKKDHTVANCWTAADPEIIWHNNPSATAPKRRLPAKRNPLMVEDVPSHDELVSRRRLKRTQLLSDLDEDQGGVLECVRLRAPKPNDIVSGIFKYSPKRFFLTRRIPDDFVSACDMFRAAFPYAKASEKLAEYKYIKSFATTCPGEVIGHVWVPPRCALSLAEEYGIAHWIRALLDPANVAVF
;
A
#
# COMPACT_ATOMS: atom_id res chain seq x y z
N MET A 1 29.95 -37.01 -24.17
CA MET A 1 29.90 -36.49 -22.78
C MET A 1 28.99 -35.28 -22.81
N ILE A 2 27.71 -35.46 -22.48
CA ILE A 2 26.72 -34.39 -22.47
C ILE A 2 26.92 -33.62 -21.17
N ALA A 3 27.37 -32.37 -21.26
CA ALA A 3 27.46 -31.49 -20.11
C ALA A 3 26.03 -31.13 -19.69
N VAL A 4 25.58 -31.72 -18.59
CA VAL A 4 24.36 -31.31 -17.89
C VAL A 4 24.59 -29.88 -17.42
N ALA A 5 23.93 -28.93 -18.06
CA ALA A 5 23.93 -27.53 -17.61
C ALA A 5 23.31 -27.49 -16.21
N ASP A 6 24.13 -27.12 -15.24
CA ASP A 6 23.80 -27.20 -13.83
C ASP A 6 22.69 -26.19 -13.49
N SER A 7 21.48 -26.68 -13.22
CA SER A 7 20.29 -25.87 -12.86
C SER A 7 20.52 -24.90 -11.69
N ASN A 8 21.56 -25.13 -10.88
CA ASN A 8 22.00 -24.25 -9.81
C ASN A 8 22.62 -22.93 -10.30
N ASN A 9 23.22 -22.90 -11.50
CA ASN A 9 23.89 -21.70 -12.01
C ASN A 9 22.88 -20.62 -12.43
N TYR A 10 21.73 -21.03 -13.00
CA TYR A 10 20.64 -20.11 -13.37
C TYR A 10 19.98 -19.44 -12.15
N ARG A 11 19.90 -20.12 -11.00
CA ARG A 11 19.36 -19.56 -9.76
C ARG A 11 20.18 -18.40 -9.22
N ASN A 12 21.51 -18.48 -9.29
CA ASN A 12 22.40 -17.43 -8.79
C ASN A 12 22.39 -16.18 -9.67
N VAL A 13 22.20 -16.36 -10.98
CA VAL A 13 22.14 -15.23 -11.93
C VAL A 13 20.80 -14.48 -11.82
N SER A 14 19.69 -15.20 -11.61
CA SER A 14 18.35 -14.61 -11.42
C SER A 14 18.23 -13.73 -10.17
N SER A 15 19.04 -13.95 -9.13
CA SER A 15 19.03 -13.08 -7.94
C SER A 15 19.71 -11.73 -8.12
N ILE A 16 20.46 -11.55 -9.21
CA ILE A 16 21.27 -10.33 -9.46
C ILE A 16 20.50 -9.33 -10.33
N ILE A 17 19.59 -9.79 -11.21
CA ILE A 17 18.82 -8.90 -12.06
C ILE A 17 17.58 -8.42 -11.29
N PRO A 18 17.41 -7.09 -11.09
CA PRO A 18 16.20 -6.57 -10.47
C PRO A 18 14.97 -6.86 -11.34
N MET A 19 13.80 -7.01 -10.74
CA MET A 19 12.54 -7.11 -11.51
C MET A 19 12.30 -5.81 -12.27
N LEU A 20 11.94 -5.90 -13.55
CA LEU A 20 11.55 -4.78 -14.37
C LEU A 20 10.18 -4.26 -13.90
N LYS A 21 10.16 -3.05 -13.35
CA LYS A 21 8.96 -2.41 -12.79
C LYS A 21 8.28 -1.47 -13.79
N GLY A 22 8.94 -1.19 -14.91
CA GLY A 22 8.54 -0.21 -15.92
C GLY A 22 9.68 0.77 -16.17
N GLU A 23 9.35 2.02 -16.50
CA GLU A 23 10.34 3.05 -16.85
C GLU A 23 11.29 3.37 -15.68
N SER A 24 10.77 3.37 -14.45
CA SER A 24 11.50 3.77 -13.23
C SER A 24 12.81 3.02 -13.01
N ASN A 25 12.96 1.82 -13.58
CA ASN A 25 14.21 1.08 -13.55
C ASN A 25 14.64 0.53 -14.93
N TRP A 26 14.05 1.01 -16.03
CA TRP A 26 14.31 0.51 -17.38
C TRP A 26 15.78 0.65 -17.77
N SER A 27 16.38 1.81 -17.60
CA SER A 27 17.78 2.07 -17.97
C SER A 27 18.74 1.16 -17.21
N SER A 28 18.62 1.12 -15.87
CA SER A 28 19.46 0.26 -15.02
C SER A 28 19.22 -1.22 -15.32
N TRP A 29 17.96 -1.62 -15.53
CA TRP A 29 17.60 -2.98 -15.89
C TRP A 29 18.19 -3.38 -17.24
N ILE A 30 18.13 -2.54 -18.29
CA ILE A 30 18.71 -2.83 -19.61
C ILE A 30 20.22 -3.06 -19.50
N VAL A 31 20.91 -2.26 -18.69
CA VAL A 31 22.37 -2.40 -18.50
C VAL A 31 22.70 -3.73 -17.84
N LEU A 32 22.03 -4.05 -16.72
CA LEU A 32 22.26 -5.27 -15.96
C LEU A 32 21.82 -6.53 -16.73
N MET A 33 20.66 -6.48 -17.38
CA MET A 33 20.17 -7.55 -18.24
C MET A 33 21.12 -7.78 -19.42
N GLY A 34 21.54 -6.70 -20.10
CA GLY A 34 22.51 -6.77 -21.19
C GLY A 34 23.84 -7.36 -20.77
N ALA A 35 24.36 -6.99 -19.60
CA ALA A 35 25.58 -7.58 -19.04
C ALA A 35 25.41 -9.08 -18.75
N THR A 36 24.27 -9.47 -18.19
CA THR A 36 23.95 -10.86 -17.87
C THR A 36 23.79 -11.72 -19.13
N LEU A 37 23.10 -11.23 -20.15
CA LEU A 37 22.96 -11.90 -21.44
C LEU A 37 24.32 -12.07 -22.14
N ARG A 38 25.24 -11.11 -22.01
CA ARG A 38 26.63 -11.25 -22.50
C ARG A 38 27.40 -12.30 -21.73
N ALA A 39 27.29 -12.32 -20.40
CA ALA A 39 27.96 -13.32 -19.56
C ALA A 39 27.53 -14.75 -19.91
N ASN A 40 26.25 -14.92 -20.29
CA ASN A 40 25.70 -16.20 -20.75
C ASN A 40 25.90 -16.46 -22.26
N LYS A 41 26.52 -15.54 -23.01
CA LYS A 41 26.74 -15.62 -24.47
C LYS A 41 25.46 -15.69 -25.33
N VAL A 42 24.31 -15.29 -24.77
CA VAL A 42 23.01 -15.37 -25.45
C VAL A 42 22.46 -14.01 -25.89
N LYS A 43 23.19 -12.91 -25.69
CA LYS A 43 22.74 -11.54 -26.05
C LYS A 43 22.28 -11.40 -27.52
N LYS A 44 22.90 -12.13 -28.44
CA LYS A 44 22.55 -12.11 -29.89
C LYS A 44 21.07 -12.42 -30.17
N TYR A 45 20.43 -13.26 -29.33
CA TYR A 45 19.02 -13.63 -29.46
C TYR A 45 18.06 -12.52 -29.02
N VAL A 46 18.55 -11.55 -28.26
CA VAL A 46 17.78 -10.38 -27.82
C VAL A 46 17.97 -9.20 -28.76
N ASP A 47 19.16 -9.07 -29.36
CA ASP A 47 19.50 -7.98 -30.27
C ASP A 47 18.97 -8.20 -31.70
N SER A 48 18.76 -9.44 -32.10
CA SER A 48 18.34 -9.82 -33.45
C SER A 48 17.50 -11.09 -33.46
N ASP A 49 16.63 -11.22 -34.46
CA ASP A 49 15.88 -12.45 -34.72
C ASP A 49 16.80 -13.48 -35.39
N VAL A 50 17.38 -14.37 -34.58
CA VAL A 50 18.35 -15.36 -35.04
C VAL A 50 17.62 -16.54 -35.68
N ALA A 51 17.80 -16.72 -36.99
CA ALA A 51 17.16 -17.79 -37.75
C ALA A 51 17.44 -19.19 -37.18
N GLU A 52 16.41 -20.04 -37.21
CA GLU A 52 16.46 -21.44 -36.78
C GLU A 52 17.32 -22.29 -37.73
N PRO A 53 18.33 -23.02 -37.22
CA PRO A 53 19.09 -23.99 -38.01
C PRO A 53 18.24 -25.18 -38.44
N ALA A 54 18.71 -25.96 -39.42
CA ALA A 54 18.01 -27.18 -39.84
C ALA A 54 17.85 -28.18 -38.67
N GLU A 55 16.63 -28.69 -38.50
CA GLU A 55 16.25 -29.62 -37.45
C GLU A 55 17.14 -30.88 -37.46
N GLY A 56 17.45 -31.41 -36.27
CA GLY A 56 18.29 -32.59 -36.10
C GLY A 56 19.80 -32.35 -36.25
N THR A 57 20.24 -31.12 -36.54
CA THR A 57 21.66 -30.76 -36.53
C THR A 57 22.15 -30.46 -35.11
N PRO A 58 23.44 -30.66 -34.79
CA PRO A 58 24.01 -30.21 -33.51
C PRO A 58 23.85 -28.70 -33.26
N ALA A 59 23.76 -27.91 -34.34
CA ALA A 59 23.54 -26.47 -34.27
C ALA A 59 22.10 -26.12 -33.81
N HIS A 60 21.11 -26.92 -34.20
CA HIS A 60 19.72 -26.74 -33.78
C HIS A 60 19.56 -26.88 -32.26
N ASN A 61 20.10 -27.95 -31.67
CA ASN A 61 20.07 -28.16 -30.21
C ASN A 61 20.74 -27.03 -29.43
N SER A 62 21.88 -26.53 -29.91
CA SER A 62 22.57 -25.40 -29.26
C SER A 62 21.79 -24.09 -29.42
N TRP A 63 21.16 -23.89 -30.58
CA TRP A 63 20.34 -22.71 -30.84
C TRP A 63 19.10 -22.68 -29.94
N GLU A 64 18.41 -23.81 -29.81
CA GLU A 64 17.22 -23.96 -28.96
C GLU A 64 17.57 -23.70 -27.49
N ALA A 65 18.62 -24.35 -26.99
CA ALA A 65 19.08 -24.16 -25.61
C ALA A 65 19.49 -22.72 -25.30
N ASP A 66 20.26 -22.06 -26.18
CA ASP A 66 20.69 -20.68 -25.97
C ASP A 66 19.51 -19.70 -26.06
N ARG A 67 18.57 -19.93 -26.99
CA ARG A 67 17.34 -19.13 -27.13
C ARG A 67 16.48 -19.24 -25.87
N ASP A 68 16.29 -20.45 -25.35
CA ASP A 68 15.55 -20.69 -24.11
C ASP A 68 16.20 -19.99 -22.92
N VAL A 69 17.53 -20.00 -22.83
CA VAL A 69 18.24 -19.27 -21.77
C VAL A 69 17.97 -17.77 -21.86
N ALA A 70 18.07 -17.16 -23.04
CA ALA A 70 17.77 -15.74 -23.22
C ALA A 70 16.30 -15.42 -22.86
N TYR A 71 15.37 -16.23 -23.35
CA TYR A 71 13.95 -16.04 -23.10
C TYR A 71 13.62 -16.16 -21.61
N ASN A 72 14.14 -17.20 -20.94
CA ASN A 72 13.93 -17.41 -19.51
C ASN A 72 14.52 -16.27 -18.65
N LEU A 73 15.69 -15.73 -19.03
CA LEU A 73 16.26 -14.57 -18.34
C LEU A 73 15.36 -13.34 -18.44
N LEU A 74 14.82 -13.07 -19.63
CA LEU A 74 13.89 -11.96 -19.85
C LEU A 74 12.59 -12.17 -19.05
N ILE A 75 11.89 -13.27 -19.31
CA ILE A 75 10.55 -13.53 -18.75
C ILE A 75 10.56 -13.52 -17.22
N LEU A 76 11.56 -14.13 -16.58
CA LEU A 76 11.66 -14.18 -15.12
C LEU A 76 11.87 -12.80 -14.51
N SER A 77 12.47 -11.87 -15.26
CA SER A 77 12.73 -10.52 -14.80
C SER A 77 11.61 -9.53 -15.12
N CYS A 78 10.67 -9.86 -16.01
CA CYS A 78 9.56 -9.00 -16.40
C CYS A 78 8.17 -9.60 -16.13
N ASP A 79 8.07 -10.65 -15.31
CA ASP A 79 6.82 -11.36 -14.94
C ASP A 79 5.65 -10.41 -14.60
N ALA A 80 5.93 -9.33 -13.85
CA ALA A 80 4.94 -8.33 -13.46
C ALA A 80 4.32 -7.52 -14.63
N LEU A 81 4.94 -7.57 -15.82
CA LEU A 81 4.54 -6.85 -17.03
C LEU A 81 3.93 -7.77 -18.10
N ILE A 82 4.03 -9.09 -17.98
CA ILE A 82 3.58 -10.04 -19.02
C ILE A 82 2.09 -9.92 -19.31
N ASP A 83 1.24 -9.93 -18.28
CA ASP A 83 -0.21 -9.73 -18.43
C ASP A 83 -0.53 -8.44 -19.20
N ARG A 84 0.28 -7.40 -19.01
CA ARG A 84 0.08 -6.11 -19.64
C ARG A 84 0.49 -6.12 -21.11
N LEU A 85 1.60 -6.78 -21.45
CA LEU A 85 2.02 -6.99 -22.84
C LEU A 85 0.99 -7.79 -23.61
N LEU A 86 0.47 -8.88 -23.03
CA LEU A 86 -0.59 -9.70 -23.62
C LEU A 86 -1.85 -8.87 -23.91
N ASN A 87 -2.28 -8.04 -22.95
CA ASN A 87 -3.41 -7.12 -23.15
C ASN A 87 -3.14 -6.04 -24.20
N ALA A 88 -1.87 -5.69 -24.44
CA ALA A 88 -1.45 -4.77 -25.49
C ALA A 88 -1.29 -5.43 -26.88
N GLY A 89 -1.65 -6.72 -27.00
CA GLY A 89 -1.63 -7.47 -28.24
C GLY A 89 -0.28 -8.14 -28.56
N TRP A 90 0.66 -8.17 -27.63
CA TRP A 90 1.84 -9.03 -27.75
C TRP A 90 1.41 -10.51 -27.65
N GLN A 91 2.04 -11.38 -28.43
CA GLN A 91 1.81 -12.82 -28.41
C GLN A 91 3.07 -13.50 -27.89
N ASP A 92 2.89 -14.48 -27.01
CA ASP A 92 4.00 -15.28 -26.54
C ASP A 92 4.36 -16.34 -27.59
N ASP A 93 5.45 -16.09 -28.31
CA ASP A 93 6.03 -16.96 -29.33
C ASP A 93 7.34 -17.62 -28.85
N GLY A 94 7.69 -17.49 -27.56
CA GLY A 94 8.95 -17.95 -27.01
C GLY A 94 10.19 -17.29 -27.63
N ASN A 95 10.05 -16.18 -28.36
CA ASN A 95 11.17 -15.49 -29.01
C ASN A 95 11.68 -14.33 -28.12
N PRO A 96 12.92 -14.40 -27.61
CA PRO A 96 13.46 -13.34 -26.75
C PRO A 96 13.57 -11.98 -27.47
N TYR A 97 13.78 -11.97 -28.80
CA TYR A 97 13.84 -10.74 -29.60
C TYR A 97 12.48 -10.02 -29.63
N THR A 98 11.40 -10.77 -29.90
CA THR A 98 10.05 -10.19 -29.99
C THR A 98 9.56 -9.69 -28.63
N LEU A 99 9.89 -10.41 -27.54
CA LEU A 99 9.64 -9.96 -26.17
C LEU A 99 10.37 -8.64 -25.85
N MET A 100 11.67 -8.54 -26.19
CA MET A 100 12.42 -7.31 -25.96
C MET A 100 11.85 -6.13 -26.75
N LYS A 101 11.50 -6.33 -28.03
CA LYS A 101 10.85 -5.30 -28.85
C LYS A 101 9.50 -4.87 -28.30
N ALA A 102 8.73 -5.80 -27.74
CA ALA A 102 7.47 -5.50 -27.08
C ALA A 102 7.70 -4.63 -25.82
N LEU A 103 8.68 -4.97 -24.99
CA LEU A 103 9.07 -4.19 -23.81
C LEU A 103 9.53 -2.76 -24.18
N GLU A 104 10.43 -2.64 -25.16
CA GLU A 104 10.92 -1.36 -25.69
C GLU A 104 9.79 -0.47 -26.18
N LYS A 105 8.77 -1.04 -26.84
CA LYS A 105 7.61 -0.31 -27.35
C LYS A 105 6.62 0.07 -26.23
N TYR A 106 6.51 -0.78 -25.21
CA TYR A 106 5.46 -0.68 -24.19
C TYR A 106 5.85 0.27 -23.04
N ILE A 107 7.08 0.21 -22.58
CA ILE A 107 7.54 0.95 -21.39
C ILE A 107 7.50 2.48 -21.58
N PRO A 108 7.93 3.05 -22.72
CA PRO A 108 7.79 4.49 -22.97
C PRO A 108 6.34 4.99 -23.04
N LYS A 109 5.38 4.13 -23.45
CA LYS A 109 3.96 4.52 -23.57
C LYS A 109 3.22 4.56 -22.23
N MET A 110 3.77 3.93 -21.21
CA MET A 110 3.17 3.84 -19.88
C MET A 110 3.35 5.13 -19.06
N SER A 111 4.32 5.99 -19.38
CA SER A 111 4.64 7.17 -18.58
C SER A 111 3.92 8.42 -19.02
N GLU A 112 3.86 8.73 -20.32
CA GLU A 112 3.21 9.95 -20.81
C GLU A 112 1.71 9.96 -20.51
N ASN A 113 1.02 8.84 -20.76
CA ASN A 113 -0.43 8.74 -20.55
C ASN A 113 -0.80 8.70 -19.06
N ALA A 114 0.02 8.07 -18.22
CA ALA A 114 -0.24 7.96 -16.79
C ALA A 114 0.13 9.25 -16.03
N ALA A 115 1.27 9.86 -16.35
CA ALA A 115 1.66 11.15 -15.78
C ALA A 115 0.68 12.26 -16.17
N GLY A 116 0.31 12.32 -17.46
CA GLY A 116 -0.66 13.29 -17.95
C GLY A 116 -2.00 13.17 -17.21
N ALA A 117 -2.53 11.97 -17.04
CA ALA A 117 -3.77 11.74 -16.29
C ALA A 117 -3.68 12.14 -14.81
N LEU A 118 -2.55 11.85 -14.14
CA LEU A 118 -2.34 12.21 -12.73
C LEU A 118 -2.18 13.73 -12.55
N VAL A 119 -1.44 14.39 -13.45
CA VAL A 119 -1.29 15.85 -13.46
C VAL A 119 -2.63 16.51 -13.75
N ASP A 120 -3.40 15.99 -14.72
CA ASP A 120 -4.74 16.48 -15.03
C ASP A 120 -5.68 16.34 -13.84
N GLU A 121 -5.66 15.20 -13.16
CA GLU A 121 -6.46 14.98 -11.95
C GLU A 121 -6.08 15.96 -10.84
N PHE A 122 -4.79 16.20 -10.62
CA PHE A 122 -4.34 17.16 -9.61
C PHE A 122 -4.70 18.59 -10.02
N ALA A 123 -4.50 18.98 -11.28
CA ALA A 123 -4.79 20.33 -11.73
C ALA A 123 -6.29 20.67 -11.77
N LYS A 124 -7.14 19.68 -12.07
CA LYS A 124 -8.59 19.87 -12.28
C LYS A 124 -9.45 19.42 -11.09
N GLY A 125 -8.90 18.61 -10.19
CA GLY A 125 -9.63 18.09 -9.03
C GLY A 125 -9.93 19.17 -7.98
N ASN A 126 -10.86 18.85 -7.07
CA ASN A 126 -11.34 19.80 -6.08
C ASN A 126 -11.44 19.16 -4.68
N ALA A 127 -11.05 19.91 -3.65
CA ALA A 127 -11.19 19.48 -2.26
C ALA A 127 -12.64 19.26 -1.80
N HIS A 128 -13.66 19.76 -2.53
CA HIS A 128 -15.07 19.46 -2.28
C HIS A 128 -15.49 18.04 -2.69
N ASP A 129 -14.73 17.38 -3.54
CA ASP A 129 -15.02 16.01 -3.97
C ASP A 129 -14.73 14.98 -2.86
N HIS A 130 -14.22 15.45 -1.71
CA HIS A 130 -13.82 14.63 -0.57
C HIS A 130 -14.67 14.98 0.66
N GLU A 131 -14.93 13.99 1.50
CA GLU A 131 -15.72 14.16 2.72
C GLU A 131 -15.06 15.16 3.68
N THR A 132 -13.76 14.98 3.96
CA THR A 132 -12.99 15.84 4.87
C THR A 132 -11.85 16.57 4.17
N LEU A 133 -11.36 17.66 4.77
CA LEU A 133 -10.10 18.28 4.34
C LEU A 133 -8.91 17.30 4.45
N HIS A 134 -8.96 16.36 5.40
CA HIS A 134 -7.92 15.36 5.59
C HIS A 134 -7.83 14.38 4.41
N ASP A 135 -8.98 13.93 3.90
CA ASP A 135 -9.06 13.03 2.75
C ASP A 135 -8.55 13.71 1.47
N ALA A 136 -8.98 14.97 1.25
CA ALA A 136 -8.48 15.79 0.15
C ALA A 136 -6.96 15.96 0.22
N LEU A 137 -6.41 16.26 1.40
CA LEU A 137 -4.98 16.49 1.58
C LEU A 137 -4.18 15.19 1.37
N LYS A 138 -4.72 14.07 1.83
CA LYS A 138 -4.16 12.74 1.59
C LYS A 138 -4.12 12.40 0.11
N ARG A 139 -5.19 12.69 -0.65
CA ARG A 139 -5.24 12.47 -2.11
C ARG A 139 -4.19 13.31 -2.83
N VAL A 140 -4.08 14.60 -2.50
CA VAL A 140 -3.13 15.50 -3.14
C VAL A 140 -1.67 15.11 -2.84
N ARG A 141 -1.35 14.71 -1.60
CA ARG A 141 -0.03 14.16 -1.26
C ARG A 141 0.31 12.89 -2.06
N TYR A 142 -0.68 12.02 -2.27
CA TYR A 142 -0.54 10.86 -3.13
C TYR A 142 -0.26 11.25 -4.59
N LEU A 143 -1.04 12.17 -5.15
CA LEU A 143 -0.85 12.64 -6.54
C LEU A 143 0.56 13.23 -6.74
N ARG A 144 1.03 14.08 -5.82
CA ARG A 144 2.41 14.59 -5.83
C ARG A 144 3.42 13.46 -5.84
N ALA A 145 3.33 12.50 -4.92
CA ALA A 145 4.28 11.40 -4.82
C ALA A 145 4.33 10.55 -6.10
N CYS A 146 3.17 10.26 -6.70
CA CYS A 146 3.10 9.53 -7.97
C CYS A 146 3.70 10.32 -9.14
N ILE A 147 3.39 11.60 -9.27
CA ILE A 147 3.92 12.43 -10.34
C ILE A 147 5.43 12.62 -10.16
N THR A 148 5.92 12.89 -8.94
CA THR A 148 7.36 12.96 -8.64
C THR A 148 8.07 11.65 -9.00
N SER A 149 7.46 10.49 -8.73
CA SER A 149 8.05 9.19 -9.07
C SER A 149 8.16 8.95 -10.58
N ILE A 150 7.34 9.59 -11.41
CA ILE A 150 7.32 9.40 -12.87
C ILE A 150 8.12 10.50 -13.57
N CYS A 151 7.95 11.75 -13.15
CA CYS A 151 8.47 12.93 -13.82
C CYS A 151 9.68 13.57 -13.12
N GLY A 152 10.08 13.05 -11.95
CA GLY A 152 11.09 13.67 -11.09
C GLY A 152 10.54 14.82 -10.22
N GLU A 153 11.41 15.36 -9.37
CA GLU A 153 11.04 16.43 -8.45
C GLU A 153 10.81 17.76 -9.19
N ASN A 154 9.78 18.50 -8.80
CA ASN A 154 9.49 19.84 -9.30
C ASN A 154 9.76 20.86 -8.19
N SER A 155 9.81 22.15 -8.53
CA SER A 155 10.00 23.19 -7.52
C SER A 155 8.90 23.16 -6.46
N ASP A 156 9.24 23.38 -5.20
CA ASP A 156 8.26 23.41 -4.10
C ASP A 156 7.16 24.46 -4.32
N HIS A 157 7.50 25.57 -4.98
CA HIS A 157 6.55 26.60 -5.38
C HIS A 157 5.48 26.08 -6.36
N PHE A 158 5.89 25.27 -7.34
CA PHE A 158 4.97 24.65 -8.30
C PHE A 158 3.94 23.76 -7.58
N TRP A 159 4.42 22.91 -6.67
CA TRP A 159 3.55 22.04 -5.89
C TRP A 159 2.60 22.80 -4.97
N ALA A 160 3.09 23.86 -4.34
CA ALA A 160 2.28 24.72 -3.48
C ALA A 160 1.15 25.39 -4.27
N VAL A 161 1.42 25.89 -5.47
CA VAL A 161 0.40 26.51 -6.33
C VAL A 161 -0.66 25.50 -6.78
N LEU A 162 -0.26 24.28 -7.17
CA LEU A 162 -1.22 23.21 -7.50
C LEU A 162 -2.10 22.84 -6.31
N LEU A 163 -1.51 22.68 -5.13
CA LEU A 163 -2.24 22.41 -3.89
C LEU A 163 -3.24 23.53 -3.57
N LEU A 164 -2.81 24.79 -3.66
CA LEU A 164 -3.68 25.95 -3.41
C LEU A 164 -4.85 25.98 -4.40
N ASN A 165 -4.62 25.69 -5.68
CA ASN A 165 -5.71 25.61 -6.66
C ASN A 165 -6.70 24.49 -6.35
N TYR A 166 -6.22 23.30 -5.95
CA TYR A 166 -7.06 22.16 -5.57
C TYR A 166 -8.02 22.51 -4.41
N PHE A 167 -7.54 23.30 -3.45
CA PHE A 167 -8.31 23.71 -2.27
C PHE A 167 -9.03 25.05 -2.41
N LYS A 168 -8.86 25.77 -3.53
CA LYS A 168 -9.32 27.16 -3.70
C LYS A 168 -10.79 27.38 -3.38
N VAL A 169 -11.66 26.44 -3.76
CA VAL A 169 -13.11 26.57 -3.54
C VAL A 169 -13.46 26.31 -2.07
N ARG A 170 -12.84 25.32 -1.43
CA ARG A 170 -13.11 24.94 -0.03
C ARG A 170 -12.43 25.86 0.98
N LEU A 171 -11.29 26.44 0.63
CA LEU A 171 -10.47 27.32 1.49
C LEU A 171 -10.08 28.64 0.77
N PRO A 172 -11.05 29.49 0.42
CA PRO A 172 -10.80 30.68 -0.40
C PRO A 172 -9.90 31.73 0.29
N ASP A 173 -9.97 31.83 1.62
CA ASP A 173 -9.14 32.80 2.37
C ASP A 173 -7.68 32.34 2.47
N THR A 174 -7.44 31.04 2.66
CA THR A 174 -6.09 30.45 2.61
C THR A 174 -5.48 30.63 1.22
N TYR A 175 -6.26 30.39 0.16
CA TYR A 175 -5.83 30.66 -1.21
C TYR A 175 -5.42 32.12 -1.40
N ARG A 176 -6.28 33.06 -0.98
CA ARG A 176 -6.01 34.50 -1.09
C ARG A 176 -4.77 34.92 -0.29
N HIS A 177 -4.58 34.36 0.91
CA HIS A 177 -3.44 34.65 1.78
C HIS A 177 -2.11 34.31 1.08
N TYR A 178 -1.97 33.10 0.57
CA TYR A 178 -0.74 32.65 -0.08
C TYR A 178 -0.53 33.22 -1.49
N MET A 179 -1.59 33.57 -2.22
CA MET A 179 -1.45 34.20 -3.53
C MET A 179 -1.06 35.70 -3.43
N ASN A 180 -1.36 36.36 -2.31
CA ASN A 180 -1.05 37.77 -2.10
C ASN A 180 0.31 38.00 -1.42
N ASN A 181 0.83 37.01 -0.70
CA ASN A 181 2.09 37.11 0.03
C ASN A 181 3.05 35.98 -0.40
N THR A 182 4.13 36.35 -1.09
CA THR A 182 5.35 35.54 -1.33
C THR A 182 5.19 34.23 -2.15
N LYS A 183 6.32 33.60 -2.50
CA LYS A 183 6.38 32.27 -3.16
C LYS A 183 6.06 31.19 -2.11
N PRO A 184 4.85 30.60 -2.07
CA PRO A 184 4.53 29.59 -1.07
C PRO A 184 5.42 28.35 -1.24
N ALA A 185 5.92 27.82 -0.13
CA ALA A 185 6.51 26.49 -0.07
C ALA A 185 5.42 25.44 0.19
N TRP A 186 5.62 24.23 -0.31
CA TRP A 186 4.64 23.16 -0.14
C TRP A 186 4.39 22.82 1.33
N SER A 187 5.45 22.73 2.14
CA SER A 187 5.39 22.41 3.57
C SER A 187 4.41 23.33 4.30
N ASP A 188 4.53 24.63 4.06
CA ASP A 188 3.80 25.67 4.80
C ASP A 188 2.31 25.61 4.48
N VAL A 189 1.98 25.44 3.19
CA VAL A 189 0.58 25.29 2.74
C VAL A 189 -0.02 23.99 3.30
N VAL A 190 0.74 22.90 3.26
CA VAL A 190 0.30 21.61 3.79
C VAL A 190 0.04 21.66 5.29
N GLU A 191 0.94 22.29 6.06
CA GLU A 191 0.79 22.46 7.51
C GLU A 191 -0.44 23.31 7.85
N THR A 192 -0.66 24.39 7.10
CA THR A 192 -1.85 25.24 7.26
C THR A 192 -3.13 24.48 6.99
N ILE A 193 -3.22 23.75 5.87
CA ILE A 193 -4.41 22.95 5.53
C ILE A 193 -4.63 21.84 6.56
N TYR A 194 -3.55 21.19 7.02
CA TYR A 194 -3.64 20.15 8.05
C TYR A 194 -4.18 20.69 9.38
N THR A 195 -3.73 21.87 9.81
CA THR A 195 -4.23 22.55 11.01
C THR A 195 -5.73 22.88 10.88
N LEU A 196 -6.15 23.35 9.70
CA LEU A 196 -7.56 23.61 9.41
C LEU A 196 -8.41 22.32 9.42
N ALA A 197 -7.86 21.22 8.88
CA ALA A 197 -8.53 19.92 8.91
C ALA A 197 -8.74 19.42 10.35
N GLN A 198 -7.75 19.54 11.23
CA GLN A 198 -7.91 19.20 12.64
C GLN A 198 -8.99 20.04 13.34
N ALA A 199 -9.05 21.34 13.03
CA ALA A 199 -10.09 22.22 13.58
C ALA A 199 -11.51 21.86 13.08
N GLU A 200 -11.64 21.40 11.83
CA GLU A 200 -12.91 20.91 11.26
C GLU A 200 -13.40 19.64 11.97
N GLU A 201 -12.50 18.69 12.23
CA GLU A 201 -12.80 17.46 12.95
C GLU A 201 -13.25 17.73 14.40
N GLN A 202 -12.56 18.62 15.11
CA GLN A 202 -12.93 18.99 16.48
C GLN A 202 -14.33 19.63 16.53
N LYS A 203 -14.65 20.56 15.62
CA LYS A 203 -15.98 21.18 15.55
C LYS A 203 -17.08 20.16 15.27
N THR A 204 -16.82 19.20 14.40
CA THR A 204 -17.77 18.15 14.06
C THR A 204 -18.00 17.20 15.23
N GLY A 205 -16.94 16.85 15.97
CA GLY A 205 -17.03 16.08 17.21
C GLY A 205 -17.86 16.76 18.30
N PHE A 206 -17.64 18.07 18.54
CA PHE A 206 -18.45 18.85 19.49
C PHE A 206 -19.91 18.99 19.07
N ALA A 207 -20.19 19.12 17.77
CA ALA A 207 -21.55 19.22 17.25
C ALA A 207 -22.35 17.91 17.40
N LEU A 208 -21.68 16.75 17.29
CA LEU A 208 -22.30 15.45 17.54
C LEU A 208 -22.62 15.27 19.03
N HIS A 209 -21.71 15.68 19.91
CA HIS A 209 -21.87 15.54 21.37
C HIS A 209 -22.99 16.42 21.95
N ARG A 210 -23.29 17.57 21.31
CA ARG A 210 -24.41 18.43 21.70
C ARG A 210 -25.78 17.87 21.28
N LYS A 211 -25.83 16.98 20.29
CA LYS A 211 -27.09 16.38 19.78
C LYS A 211 -27.53 15.14 20.56
N THR A 212 -26.69 14.57 21.41
CA THR A 212 -26.97 13.34 22.18
C THR A 212 -27.40 13.56 23.63
N LEU A 213 -27.62 14.80 24.08
CA LEU A 213 -28.24 15.04 25.40
C LEU A 213 -29.77 14.87 25.33
N PRO A 214 -30.39 14.01 26.16
CA PRO A 214 -31.84 13.93 26.27
C PRO A 214 -32.38 15.17 26.97
N THR A 215 -33.25 15.91 26.28
CA THR A 215 -34.10 16.93 26.89
C THR A 215 -35.19 16.23 27.70
N THR A 216 -35.04 16.23 29.03
CA THR A 216 -36.13 15.88 29.97
C THR A 216 -36.26 16.97 31.04
N LEU A 217 -37.33 17.76 30.88
CA LEU A 217 -38.24 18.41 31.86
C LEU A 217 -37.70 18.65 33.30
N THR A 218 -37.90 19.80 33.95
CA THR A 218 -39.21 20.35 34.36
C THR A 218 -39.06 21.73 35.04
N THR A 219 -39.82 22.71 34.53
CA THR A 219 -40.71 23.71 35.17
C THR A 219 -40.40 24.39 36.52
N SER A 220 -40.47 25.74 36.43
CA SER A 220 -41.02 26.74 37.37
C SER A 220 -40.42 26.96 38.77
N SER A 221 -39.91 28.17 38.99
CA SER A 221 -40.55 29.12 39.91
C SER A 221 -40.10 30.55 39.61
N SER A 222 -41.07 31.41 39.31
CA SER A 222 -40.97 32.85 39.18
C SER A 222 -40.93 33.53 40.56
N THR A 223 -40.00 34.45 40.80
CA THR A 223 -40.30 35.73 41.48
C THR A 223 -39.25 36.78 41.09
N THR A 224 -39.74 37.99 40.86
CA THR A 224 -39.13 39.13 40.15
C THR A 224 -38.29 40.04 41.08
N PRO A 225 -37.80 41.23 40.67
CA PRO A 225 -36.37 41.55 40.68
C PRO A 225 -35.95 42.64 41.69
N ALA A 226 -34.66 42.78 41.95
CA ALA A 226 -34.10 43.99 42.56
C ALA A 226 -32.71 44.32 42.00
N LYS A 227 -32.57 45.60 41.64
CA LYS A 227 -31.38 46.34 41.21
C LYS A 227 -30.27 46.34 42.27
N ASN A 228 -29.00 46.31 41.86
CA ASN A 228 -28.06 47.46 41.84
C ASN A 228 -26.57 47.02 41.88
N GLU A 229 -25.78 47.75 41.08
CA GLU A 229 -24.41 48.26 41.35
C GLU A 229 -23.20 47.31 41.52
N ASP A 230 -22.30 47.42 40.54
CA ASP A 230 -20.88 47.74 40.65
C ASP A 230 -20.08 47.28 41.88
N ARG A 231 -19.13 46.35 41.67
CA ARG A 231 -17.71 46.58 42.00
C ARG A 231 -16.76 45.48 41.51
N GLU A 232 -15.79 45.97 40.75
CA GLU A 232 -14.37 45.65 40.60
C GLU A 232 -13.63 44.75 41.64
N VAL A 233 -12.53 44.16 41.12
CA VAL A 233 -11.27 43.70 41.78
C VAL A 233 -11.07 42.18 42.03
N SER A 234 -10.36 41.59 41.06
CA SER A 234 -9.08 40.84 41.15
C SER A 234 -8.86 39.56 41.99
N SER A 235 -8.07 38.70 41.33
CA SER A 235 -6.92 37.92 41.84
C SER A 235 -7.08 36.43 42.12
N ALA A 236 -6.36 35.68 41.28
CA ALA A 236 -5.58 34.46 41.50
C ALA A 236 -5.64 33.77 42.87
N CYS A 237 -5.87 32.44 42.87
CA CYS A 237 -4.79 31.45 43.00
C CYS A 237 -5.31 29.99 43.07
N LYS A 238 -4.58 29.12 42.34
CA LYS A 238 -4.05 27.82 42.76
C LYS A 238 -4.96 26.59 43.00
N LYS A 239 -4.59 25.57 42.22
CA LYS A 239 -4.17 24.20 42.57
C LYS A 239 -5.19 23.06 42.52
N ASP A 240 -4.83 22.13 41.64
CA ASP A 240 -4.73 20.68 41.80
C ASP A 240 -5.93 19.93 42.41
N HIS A 241 -6.57 19.11 41.58
CA HIS A 241 -6.87 17.72 41.95
C HIS A 241 -6.92 16.81 40.72
N THR A 242 -5.99 15.85 40.72
CA THR A 242 -6.04 14.57 40.02
C THR A 242 -7.24 13.76 40.50
N VAL A 243 -8.11 13.31 39.59
CA VAL A 243 -8.86 12.04 39.73
C VAL A 243 -9.09 11.47 38.34
N ALA A 244 -8.54 10.28 38.13
CA ALA A 244 -8.84 9.41 37.02
C ALA A 244 -10.33 9.01 37.04
N ASN A 245 -10.98 8.93 35.89
CA ASN A 245 -12.15 8.06 35.73
C ASN A 245 -12.21 7.48 34.33
N CYS A 246 -12.07 6.15 34.31
CA CYS A 246 -12.53 5.28 33.24
C CYS A 246 -14.01 5.53 32.99
N TRP A 247 -14.39 5.63 31.70
CA TRP A 247 -15.74 5.29 31.26
C TRP A 247 -15.64 4.42 30.01
N THR A 248 -15.96 3.15 30.21
CA THR A 248 -16.50 2.21 29.23
C THR A 248 -17.91 2.65 28.83
N ALA A 249 -18.17 2.87 27.55
CA ALA A 249 -19.49 2.77 26.90
C ALA A 249 -19.24 2.78 25.38
N ALA A 250 -19.34 1.61 24.72
CA ALA A 250 -20.51 1.21 23.95
C ALA A 250 -20.72 2.09 22.70
N ASP A 251 -20.03 1.72 21.61
CA ASP A 251 -20.31 2.23 20.26
C ASP A 251 -21.67 1.70 19.78
N PRO A 252 -22.53 2.54 19.17
CA PRO A 252 -23.76 2.09 18.55
C PRO A 252 -23.44 1.38 17.22
N GLU A 253 -24.01 0.19 17.05
CA GLU A 253 -24.04 -0.55 15.79
C GLU A 253 -24.57 0.34 14.66
N ILE A 254 -23.71 0.70 13.71
CA ILE A 254 -24.13 1.21 12.41
C ILE A 254 -24.06 0.04 11.42
N ILE A 255 -25.25 -0.45 11.08
CA ILE A 255 -25.49 -1.49 10.07
C ILE A 255 -25.11 -0.93 8.70
N TRP A 256 -24.08 -1.50 8.07
CA TRP A 256 -23.74 -1.17 6.68
C TRP A 256 -24.66 -1.94 5.72
N HIS A 257 -25.57 -1.21 5.08
CA HIS A 257 -26.34 -1.73 3.96
C HIS A 257 -25.45 -1.97 2.74
N ASN A 258 -25.47 -3.22 2.26
CA ASN A 258 -25.01 -3.61 0.94
C ASN A 258 -25.68 -2.75 -0.14
N ASN A 259 -24.91 -2.15 -1.04
CA ASN A 259 -25.37 -1.99 -2.42
C ASN A 259 -24.24 -2.24 -3.43
N PRO A 260 -24.31 -3.33 -4.22
CA PRO A 260 -23.36 -3.63 -5.28
C PRO A 260 -23.87 -3.06 -6.62
N SER A 261 -23.03 -2.35 -7.36
CA SER A 261 -23.28 -2.13 -8.80
C SER A 261 -22.61 -3.26 -9.60
N ALA A 262 -23.42 -3.95 -10.41
CA ALA A 262 -23.07 -5.08 -11.27
C ALA A 262 -21.93 -4.70 -12.25
N THR A 263 -20.84 -5.46 -12.44
CA THR A 263 -20.70 -6.90 -12.69
C THR A 263 -19.35 -7.42 -12.15
N ALA A 264 -19.04 -7.17 -10.88
CA ALA A 264 -17.88 -7.81 -10.27
C ALA A 264 -18.19 -9.31 -10.05
N PRO A 265 -17.33 -10.25 -10.48
CA PRO A 265 -17.53 -11.67 -10.16
C PRO A 265 -17.66 -11.81 -8.64
N LYS A 266 -18.72 -12.48 -8.17
CA LYS A 266 -18.97 -12.72 -6.73
C LYS A 266 -17.68 -13.18 -6.07
N ARG A 267 -17.12 -12.37 -5.16
CA ARG A 267 -15.97 -12.71 -4.34
C ARG A 267 -16.21 -14.06 -3.67
N ARG A 268 -15.28 -14.99 -3.82
CA ARG A 268 -15.31 -16.31 -3.17
C ARG A 268 -14.00 -16.51 -2.44
N LEU A 269 -14.07 -16.60 -1.11
CA LEU A 269 -12.93 -16.97 -0.29
C LEU A 269 -12.60 -18.46 -0.47
N PRO A 270 -11.33 -18.85 -0.31
CA PRO A 270 -10.95 -20.26 -0.33
C PRO A 270 -11.76 -21.06 0.71
N ALA A 271 -12.24 -22.24 0.31
CA ALA A 271 -13.08 -23.07 1.18
C ALA A 271 -12.32 -23.61 2.42
N LYS A 272 -11.00 -23.85 2.29
CA LYS A 272 -10.17 -24.46 3.34
C LYS A 272 -9.34 -23.41 4.09
N ARG A 273 -9.75 -23.11 5.32
CA ARG A 273 -9.03 -22.26 6.27
C ARG A 273 -7.90 -23.02 6.99
N ASN A 274 -7.01 -22.27 7.64
CA ASN A 274 -6.02 -22.79 8.57
C ASN A 274 -6.69 -23.15 9.90
N PRO A 275 -6.87 -24.44 10.24
CA PRO A 275 -7.55 -24.82 11.47
C PRO A 275 -6.82 -24.29 12.70
N LEU A 276 -5.49 -24.25 12.69
CA LEU A 276 -4.66 -23.79 13.81
C LEU A 276 -4.82 -22.30 14.14
N MET A 277 -5.48 -21.52 13.27
CA MET A 277 -5.76 -20.11 13.53
C MET A 277 -7.19 -19.86 14.02
N VAL A 278 -8.05 -20.87 13.96
CA VAL A 278 -9.48 -20.79 14.28
C VAL A 278 -9.82 -21.65 15.50
N GLU A 279 -9.17 -22.80 15.62
CA GLU A 279 -9.28 -23.74 16.73
C GLU A 279 -8.19 -23.45 17.77
N ASP A 280 -8.52 -23.61 19.06
CA ASP A 280 -7.59 -23.48 20.20
C ASP A 280 -6.71 -22.22 20.15
N VAL A 281 -7.33 -21.08 19.79
CA VAL A 281 -6.63 -19.79 19.69
C VAL A 281 -6.11 -19.37 21.06
N PRO A 282 -4.80 -19.06 21.20
CA PRO A 282 -4.23 -18.58 22.46
C PRO A 282 -4.95 -17.32 22.97
N SER A 283 -4.89 -17.08 24.29
CA SER A 283 -5.49 -15.88 24.88
C SER A 283 -4.92 -14.60 24.25
N HIS A 284 -5.70 -13.51 24.29
CA HIS A 284 -5.28 -12.22 23.73
C HIS A 284 -3.94 -11.77 24.32
N ASP A 285 -3.78 -11.82 25.65
CA ASP A 285 -2.55 -11.42 26.34
C ASP A 285 -1.34 -12.27 25.93
N GLU A 286 -1.57 -13.57 25.72
CA GLU A 286 -0.52 -14.47 25.24
C GLU A 286 -0.09 -14.09 23.82
N LEU A 287 -1.03 -13.80 22.91
CA LEU A 287 -0.72 -13.32 21.56
C LEU A 287 0.00 -11.97 21.58
N VAL A 288 -0.44 -11.05 22.44
CA VAL A 288 0.19 -9.73 22.65
C VAL A 288 1.65 -9.89 23.09
N SER A 289 1.94 -10.82 24.01
CA SER A 289 3.30 -11.10 24.50
C SER A 289 4.22 -11.76 23.45
N ARG A 290 3.64 -12.40 22.43
CA ARG A 290 4.36 -13.07 21.33
C ARG A 290 4.78 -12.11 20.21
N ARG A 291 4.35 -10.84 20.26
CA ARG A 291 4.72 -9.83 19.26
C ARG A 291 6.20 -9.47 19.35
N ARG A 292 6.82 -9.23 18.20
CA ARG A 292 8.24 -8.83 18.11
C ARG A 292 8.41 -7.69 17.14
N LEU A 293 9.25 -6.73 17.52
CA LEU A 293 9.70 -5.68 16.62
C LEU A 293 10.61 -6.29 15.54
N LYS A 294 10.43 -5.84 14.30
CA LYS A 294 11.37 -6.08 13.21
C LYS A 294 11.72 -4.76 12.58
N ARG A 295 13.01 -4.45 12.57
CA ARG A 295 13.58 -3.37 11.81
C ARG A 295 14.20 -3.95 10.54
N THR A 296 13.71 -3.56 9.38
CA THR A 296 14.28 -3.96 8.09
C THR A 296 14.80 -2.72 7.40
N GLN A 297 16.11 -2.66 7.13
CA GLN A 297 16.65 -1.64 6.23
C GLN A 297 16.07 -1.91 4.85
N LEU A 298 15.33 -0.96 4.29
CA LEU A 298 15.02 -1.00 2.87
C LEU A 298 16.32 -0.58 2.17
N LEU A 299 16.88 -1.44 1.32
CA LEU A 299 17.92 -0.99 0.40
C LEU A 299 17.26 0.00 -0.55
N SER A 300 17.57 1.28 -0.37
CA SER A 300 17.33 2.31 -1.37
C SER A 300 18.52 2.25 -2.33
N ASP A 301 18.29 1.89 -3.59
CA ASP A 301 19.30 1.98 -4.67
C ASP A 301 19.55 3.45 -5.11
N LEU A 302 19.28 4.43 -4.25
CA LEU A 302 19.46 5.87 -4.50
C LEU A 302 19.98 6.51 -3.23
N ASP A 303 21.25 6.92 -3.27
CA ASP A 303 22.05 7.70 -2.31
C ASP A 303 22.02 7.24 -0.84
N GLU A 304 23.21 7.18 -0.22
CA GLU A 304 23.47 6.64 1.12
C GLU A 304 22.70 7.33 2.29
N ASP A 305 21.85 8.32 2.02
CA ASP A 305 21.12 9.11 3.02
C ASP A 305 19.58 8.91 2.99
N GLN A 306 19.04 8.10 2.06
CA GLN A 306 17.58 7.88 1.90
C GLN A 306 17.14 6.41 2.12
N GLY A 307 17.98 5.61 2.78
CA GLY A 307 17.66 4.24 3.23
C GLY A 307 16.54 4.20 4.27
N GLY A 308 15.29 4.27 3.85
CA GLY A 308 14.14 4.25 4.76
C GLY A 308 14.11 2.95 5.56
N VAL A 309 14.12 3.06 6.88
CA VAL A 309 14.00 1.88 7.73
C VAL A 309 12.52 1.52 7.89
N LEU A 310 12.12 0.32 7.45
CA LEU A 310 10.79 -0.21 7.72
C LEU A 310 10.77 -0.85 9.11
N GLU A 311 10.09 -0.20 10.03
CA GLU A 311 9.80 -0.73 11.37
C GLU A 311 8.41 -1.35 11.39
N CYS A 312 8.34 -2.63 11.76
CA CYS A 312 7.10 -3.37 11.81
C CYS A 312 7.02 -4.32 13.01
N VAL A 313 5.83 -4.44 13.56
CA VAL A 313 5.49 -5.44 14.56
C VAL A 313 5.09 -6.71 13.83
N ARG A 314 5.65 -7.85 14.24
CA ARG A 314 5.30 -9.17 13.72
C ARG A 314 4.73 -10.05 14.82
N LEU A 315 3.66 -10.76 14.49
CA LEU A 315 3.11 -11.85 15.29
C LEU A 315 3.28 -13.16 14.53
N ARG A 316 3.93 -14.15 15.14
CA ARG A 316 4.12 -15.46 14.52
C ARG A 316 2.78 -16.21 14.50
N ALA A 317 2.34 -16.61 13.31
CA ALA A 317 1.14 -17.41 13.12
C ALA A 317 1.48 -18.90 12.99
N PRO A 318 0.59 -19.80 13.45
CA PRO A 318 0.78 -21.23 13.34
C PRO A 318 0.67 -21.69 11.88
N LYS A 319 1.56 -22.60 11.50
CA LYS A 319 1.65 -23.16 10.15
C LYS A 319 1.32 -24.66 10.25
N PRO A 320 0.34 -25.15 9.47
CA PRO A 320 0.14 -26.58 9.31
C PRO A 320 1.39 -27.29 8.77
N ASN A 321 1.61 -28.54 9.19
CA ASN A 321 2.62 -29.39 8.58
C ASN A 321 2.22 -29.73 7.14
N ASP A 322 3.21 -29.92 6.27
CA ASP A 322 3.02 -30.45 4.90
C ASP A 322 2.03 -29.68 4.00
N ILE A 323 2.16 -28.35 3.98
CA ILE A 323 1.38 -27.51 3.07
C ILE A 323 1.87 -27.69 1.63
N VAL A 324 1.05 -28.37 0.82
CA VAL A 324 1.08 -28.32 -0.66
C VAL A 324 0.08 -27.25 -1.09
N SER A 325 0.56 -26.18 -1.70
CA SER A 325 -0.24 -24.97 -1.93
C SER A 325 0.08 -24.32 -3.25
N GLY A 326 -0.96 -23.83 -3.94
CA GLY A 326 -0.81 -23.11 -5.19
C GLY A 326 -0.28 -21.69 -5.03
N ILE A 327 -0.20 -21.15 -3.80
CA ILE A 327 0.27 -19.79 -3.53
C ILE A 327 1.73 -19.71 -3.09
N PHE A 328 2.38 -20.85 -2.82
CA PHE A 328 3.77 -20.93 -2.37
C PHE A 328 4.60 -21.78 -3.33
N LYS A 329 5.64 -21.19 -3.93
CA LYS A 329 6.63 -21.93 -4.74
C LYS A 329 7.46 -22.90 -3.89
N TYR A 330 7.68 -22.54 -2.61
CA TYR A 330 8.26 -23.40 -1.58
C TYR A 330 7.51 -23.21 -0.27
N SER A 331 7.32 -24.29 0.49
CA SER A 331 6.63 -24.24 1.78
C SER A 331 7.38 -23.31 2.74
N PRO A 332 6.82 -22.17 3.17
CA PRO A 332 7.55 -21.20 3.98
C PRO A 332 7.87 -21.80 5.36
N LYS A 333 9.01 -21.42 5.92
CA LYS A 333 9.46 -21.92 7.24
C LYS A 333 8.51 -21.50 8.38
N ARG A 334 7.91 -20.31 8.28
CA ARG A 334 7.02 -19.72 9.30
C ARG A 334 6.03 -18.76 8.64
N PHE A 335 4.83 -18.63 9.22
CA PHE A 335 3.91 -17.55 8.90
C PHE A 335 4.04 -16.41 9.92
N PHE A 336 3.90 -15.19 9.43
CA PHE A 336 3.90 -13.98 10.25
C PHE A 336 2.74 -13.11 9.80
N LEU A 337 2.09 -12.46 10.76
CA LEU A 337 1.21 -11.33 10.54
C LEU A 337 2.02 -10.07 10.85
N THR A 338 1.92 -9.05 10.01
CA THR A 338 2.81 -7.88 10.07
C THR A 338 2.00 -6.59 10.09
N ARG A 339 2.34 -5.70 11.03
CA ARG A 339 1.82 -4.34 11.15
C ARG A 339 2.97 -3.34 11.06
N ARG A 340 2.85 -2.31 10.25
CA ARG A 340 3.80 -1.18 10.18
C ARG A 340 3.62 -0.26 11.38
N ILE A 341 4.71 0.22 11.96
CA ILE A 341 4.65 1.13 13.11
C ILE A 341 4.22 2.55 12.74
N PRO A 342 4.68 3.16 11.62
CA PRO A 342 4.38 4.57 11.35
C PRO A 342 2.89 4.88 11.15
N ASP A 343 2.09 3.90 10.71
CA ASP A 343 0.70 4.10 10.28
C ASP A 343 -0.25 2.95 10.69
N ASP A 344 0.24 1.95 11.40
CA ASP A 344 -0.51 0.76 11.83
C ASP A 344 -1.14 -0.06 10.70
N PHE A 345 -0.65 0.12 9.47
CA PHE A 345 -1.12 -0.66 8.34
C PHE A 345 -0.73 -2.13 8.49
N VAL A 346 -1.67 -3.02 8.16
CA VAL A 346 -1.50 -4.48 8.26
C VAL A 346 -1.32 -5.07 6.87
N SER A 347 -0.39 -6.03 6.75
CA SER A 347 -0.13 -6.77 5.51
C SER A 347 -1.29 -7.73 5.22
N ALA A 348 -2.17 -7.35 4.29
CA ALA A 348 -3.31 -8.17 3.88
C ALA A 348 -2.86 -9.47 3.19
N CYS A 349 -1.71 -9.42 2.52
CA CYS A 349 -1.07 -10.61 1.94
C CYS A 349 -0.66 -11.63 3.01
N ASP A 350 -0.12 -11.18 4.14
CA ASP A 350 0.26 -12.05 5.25
C ASP A 350 -0.98 -12.65 5.92
N MET A 351 -2.03 -11.84 6.11
CA MET A 351 -3.32 -12.30 6.62
C MET A 351 -3.89 -13.43 5.75
N PHE A 352 -3.95 -13.23 4.43
CA PHE A 352 -4.49 -14.23 3.50
C PHE A 352 -3.66 -15.52 3.50
N ARG A 353 -2.32 -15.40 3.46
CA ARG A 353 -1.39 -16.55 3.46
C ARG A 353 -1.53 -17.38 4.74
N ALA A 354 -1.67 -16.72 5.88
CA ALA A 354 -1.80 -17.38 7.18
C ALA A 354 -3.19 -18.03 7.34
N ALA A 355 -4.25 -17.34 6.92
CA ALA A 355 -5.63 -17.83 7.01
C ALA A 355 -5.97 -18.94 6.00
N PHE A 356 -5.40 -18.89 4.79
CA PHE A 356 -5.70 -19.82 3.70
C PHE A 356 -4.42 -20.43 3.10
N PRO A 357 -3.67 -21.24 3.88
CA PRO A 357 -2.41 -21.80 3.42
C PRO A 357 -2.55 -22.72 2.20
N TYR A 358 -3.74 -23.29 1.98
CA TYR A 358 -4.04 -24.22 0.88
C TYR A 358 -4.65 -23.54 -0.36
N ALA A 359 -4.75 -22.21 -0.37
CA ALA A 359 -5.37 -21.47 -1.47
C ALA A 359 -4.64 -21.70 -2.80
N LYS A 360 -5.39 -21.56 -3.90
CA LYS A 360 -4.86 -21.54 -5.27
C LYS A 360 -4.32 -20.16 -5.63
N ALA A 361 -3.40 -20.10 -6.58
CA ALA A 361 -2.88 -18.83 -7.11
C ALA A 361 -4.00 -17.90 -7.61
N SER A 362 -5.00 -18.46 -8.28
CA SER A 362 -6.17 -17.72 -8.78
C SER A 362 -7.04 -17.13 -7.66
N GLU A 363 -7.22 -17.85 -6.55
CA GLU A 363 -7.97 -17.35 -5.39
C GLU A 363 -7.21 -16.21 -4.68
N LYS A 364 -5.89 -16.36 -4.53
CA LYS A 364 -5.04 -15.28 -4.03
C LYS A 364 -5.11 -14.06 -4.92
N LEU A 365 -5.04 -14.22 -6.24
CA LEU A 365 -5.12 -13.12 -7.19
C LEU A 365 -6.50 -12.44 -7.16
N ALA A 366 -7.59 -13.21 -7.04
CA ALA A 366 -8.94 -12.67 -6.92
C ALA A 366 -9.10 -11.85 -5.64
N GLU A 367 -8.65 -12.38 -4.50
CA GLU A 367 -8.69 -11.65 -3.23
C GLU A 367 -7.79 -10.42 -3.25
N TYR A 368 -6.62 -10.53 -3.89
CA TYR A 368 -5.72 -9.41 -4.10
C TYR A 368 -6.35 -8.27 -4.90
N LYS A 369 -7.03 -8.60 -6.02
CA LYS A 369 -7.76 -7.65 -6.84
C LYS A 369 -8.89 -6.98 -6.05
N TYR A 370 -9.60 -7.75 -5.23
CA TYR A 370 -10.65 -7.24 -4.35
C TYR A 370 -10.10 -6.26 -3.30
N ILE A 371 -9.03 -6.61 -2.59
CA ILE A 371 -8.45 -5.71 -1.58
C ILE A 371 -7.90 -4.43 -2.24
N LYS A 372 -7.31 -4.55 -3.44
CA LYS A 372 -6.84 -3.38 -4.20
C LYS A 372 -7.96 -2.47 -4.71
N SER A 373 -9.21 -2.93 -4.79
CA SER A 373 -10.33 -2.06 -5.19
C SER A 373 -10.77 -1.13 -4.07
N PHE A 374 -10.34 -1.35 -2.82
CA PHE A 374 -10.63 -0.43 -1.72
C PHE A 374 -9.85 0.88 -1.88
N ALA A 375 -10.56 2.01 -1.87
CA ALA A 375 -9.98 3.34 -1.90
C ALA A 375 -9.01 3.60 -0.71
N THR A 376 -9.18 2.85 0.38
CA THR A 376 -8.39 2.98 1.61
C THR A 376 -7.11 2.13 1.63
N THR A 377 -6.89 1.26 0.64
CA THR A 377 -5.68 0.43 0.56
C THR A 377 -4.44 1.30 0.33
N CYS A 378 -3.34 1.00 1.01
CA CYS A 378 -2.09 1.77 0.88
C CYS A 378 -1.66 1.81 -0.59
N PRO A 379 -1.45 3.01 -1.17
CA PRO A 379 -0.94 3.11 -2.52
C PRO A 379 0.53 2.71 -2.54
N GLY A 380 0.87 1.69 -3.32
CA GLY A 380 2.23 1.15 -3.44
C GLY A 380 2.46 -0.14 -2.66
N GLU A 381 3.06 -1.12 -3.34
CA GLU A 381 3.48 -2.37 -2.72
C GLU A 381 4.85 -2.19 -2.07
N VAL A 382 4.88 -1.94 -0.76
CA VAL A 382 6.14 -1.99 0.00
C VAL A 382 6.53 -3.46 0.15
N ILE A 383 7.63 -3.87 -0.48
CA ILE A 383 8.16 -5.24 -0.52
C ILE A 383 7.21 -6.25 -1.22
N GLY A 384 6.35 -5.79 -2.16
CA GLY A 384 5.42 -6.70 -2.85
C GLY A 384 4.23 -7.17 -1.99
N HIS A 385 3.92 -6.45 -0.91
CA HIS A 385 2.77 -6.69 -0.04
C HIS A 385 1.72 -5.57 -0.21
N VAL A 386 0.44 -5.95 -0.20
CA VAL A 386 -0.68 -5.01 -0.07
C VAL A 386 -0.94 -4.75 1.40
N TRP A 387 -0.97 -3.47 1.75
CA TRP A 387 -1.14 -2.98 3.11
C TRP A 387 -2.49 -2.28 3.25
N VAL A 388 -3.23 -2.59 4.30
CA VAL A 388 -4.56 -2.01 4.57
C VAL A 388 -4.60 -1.37 5.96
N PRO A 389 -5.42 -0.31 6.16
CA PRO A 389 -5.53 0.33 7.46
C PRO A 389 -6.18 -0.60 8.50
N PRO A 390 -5.97 -0.34 9.82
CA PRO A 390 -6.47 -1.19 10.91
C PRO A 390 -7.93 -1.61 10.80
N ARG A 391 -8.84 -0.68 10.48
CA ARG A 391 -10.27 -0.96 10.35
C ARG A 391 -10.57 -1.98 9.24
N CYS A 392 -9.95 -1.79 8.07
CA CYS A 392 -10.09 -2.72 6.94
C CYS A 392 -9.46 -4.08 7.26
N ALA A 393 -8.31 -4.09 7.95
CA ALA A 393 -7.68 -5.32 8.42
C ALA A 393 -8.60 -6.11 9.36
N LEU A 394 -9.29 -5.44 10.29
CA LEU A 394 -10.24 -6.10 11.19
C LEU A 394 -11.44 -6.68 10.46
N SER A 395 -12.03 -5.96 9.50
CA SER A 395 -13.14 -6.47 8.68
C SER A 395 -12.72 -7.71 7.87
N LEU A 396 -11.56 -7.66 7.20
CA LEU A 396 -11.03 -8.83 6.49
C LEU A 396 -10.75 -9.99 7.45
N ALA A 397 -10.25 -9.71 8.66
CA ALA A 397 -9.95 -10.72 9.65
C ALA A 397 -11.21 -11.43 10.16
N GLU A 398 -12.34 -10.73 10.26
CA GLU A 398 -13.64 -11.33 10.58
C GLU A 398 -14.09 -12.30 9.49
N GLU A 399 -14.00 -11.89 8.22
CA GLU A 399 -14.34 -12.76 7.09
C GLU A 399 -13.42 -14.00 6.99
N TYR A 400 -12.15 -13.82 7.33
CA TYR A 400 -11.14 -14.87 7.33
C TYR A 400 -11.23 -15.79 8.56
N GLY A 401 -11.92 -15.36 9.62
CA GLY A 401 -12.00 -16.07 10.90
C GLY A 401 -10.73 -15.93 11.77
N ILE A 402 -9.93 -14.89 11.57
CA ILE A 402 -8.67 -14.64 12.29
C ILE A 402 -8.66 -13.32 13.10
N ALA A 403 -9.84 -12.76 13.40
CA ALA A 403 -9.98 -11.47 14.08
C ALA A 403 -9.18 -11.37 15.41
N HIS A 404 -9.16 -12.43 16.22
CA HIS A 404 -8.39 -12.49 17.47
C HIS A 404 -6.89 -12.21 17.26
N TRP A 405 -6.31 -12.75 16.19
CA TRP A 405 -4.89 -12.55 15.86
C TRP A 405 -4.59 -11.12 15.44
N ILE A 406 -5.51 -10.49 14.71
CA ILE A 406 -5.33 -9.12 14.21
C ILE A 406 -5.58 -8.09 15.31
N ARG A 407 -6.54 -8.32 16.20
CA ARG A 407 -6.72 -7.52 17.42
C ARG A 407 -5.48 -7.56 18.29
N ALA A 408 -4.91 -8.75 18.54
CA ALA A 408 -3.65 -8.86 19.28
C ALA A 408 -2.48 -8.15 18.58
N LEU A 409 -2.36 -8.28 17.25
CA LEU A 409 -1.32 -7.59 16.48
C LEU A 409 -1.42 -6.06 16.59
N LEU A 410 -2.64 -5.52 16.59
CA LEU A 410 -2.94 -4.09 16.66
C LEU A 410 -2.97 -3.52 18.09
N ASP A 411 -2.80 -4.36 19.10
CA ASP A 411 -2.87 -3.95 20.51
C ASP A 411 -1.87 -2.81 20.83
N PRO A 412 -2.28 -1.77 21.57
CA PRO A 412 -1.41 -0.62 21.85
C PRO A 412 -0.31 -0.90 22.88
N ALA A 413 -0.34 -2.05 23.58
CA ALA A 413 0.68 -2.40 24.57
C ALA A 413 2.08 -2.39 23.94
N ASN A 414 3.08 -1.98 24.73
CA ASN A 414 4.44 -1.82 24.23
C ASN A 414 5.00 -3.17 23.73
N VAL A 415 5.69 -3.14 22.59
CA VAL A 415 6.27 -4.34 21.99
C VAL A 415 7.69 -4.51 22.51
N ALA A 416 7.98 -5.64 23.14
CA ALA A 416 9.32 -5.90 23.66
C ALA A 416 10.37 -5.87 22.54
N VAL A 417 11.41 -5.05 22.74
CA VAL A 417 12.61 -5.00 21.92
C VAL A 417 13.57 -6.05 22.50
N PHE A 418 13.81 -7.13 21.77
CA PHE A 418 14.78 -8.17 22.14
C PHE A 418 15.81 -8.32 21.03
#